data_AF-L5NZ81-F1
#
_entry.id   AF-L5NZ81-F1
#
_cell.length_a   1.000
_cell.length_b   1.000
_cell.length_c   1.000
_cell.angle_alpha   90.00
_cell.angle_beta   90.00
_cell.angle_gamma   90.00
#
_symmetry.space_group_name_H-M   'P 1'
#
loop_
_entity.id
_entity.type
_entity.pdbx_description
1 polymer ?
#
loop_
_entity_poly.entity_id
_entity_poly.type
_entity_poly.pdbx_seq_one_letter_code
_entity_poly.pdbx_strand_id
1 'polypeptide(L)'
;MAYLEHGPAQTPLDSHPEPTDVSDRDRDRDNVLVEHGVLVPCDGGADFCLTDAVRRAWTDALDAIGTDVDAALSESALVDAESSEFVVDESAGDFAVSVDGAHAGRWPSREAFLADAAGAVALASELPGWHGLSSRTRGIALGELRLFLDRCPTCGGDPDFQRRTEATCCRTRTVTTMRCADCDASFVEVVGA
;
A
#
# COMPACT_ATOMS: atom_id res chain seq x y z
N MET A 1 36.23 -3.37 -64.86
CA MET A 1 37.33 -4.19 -64.33
C MET A 1 37.60 -3.76 -62.90
N ALA A 2 37.88 -4.74 -62.04
CA ALA A 2 38.11 -4.69 -60.58
C ALA A 2 36.86 -4.84 -59.68
N TYR A 3 36.82 -6.02 -59.08
CA TYR A 3 35.99 -6.57 -58.01
C TYR A 3 36.28 -5.94 -56.64
N LEU A 4 35.40 -6.19 -55.66
CA LEU A 4 35.64 -6.61 -54.24
C LEU A 4 34.45 -6.15 -53.38
N GLU A 5 33.91 -6.86 -52.39
CA GLU A 5 33.82 -8.27 -51.98
C GLU A 5 32.79 -8.28 -50.83
N HIS A 6 32.05 -9.38 -50.66
CA HIS A 6 31.02 -9.53 -49.63
C HIS A 6 31.63 -9.58 -48.21
N GLY A 7 31.25 -8.63 -47.34
CA GLY A 7 31.47 -8.70 -45.90
C GLY A 7 30.30 -9.37 -45.18
N PRO A 8 30.54 -10.16 -44.11
CA PRO A 8 29.55 -11.07 -43.54
C PRO A 8 28.45 -10.35 -42.73
N ALA A 9 27.25 -10.92 -42.77
CA ALA A 9 26.14 -10.57 -41.89
C ALA A 9 26.57 -10.75 -40.42
N GLN A 10 26.54 -9.66 -39.66
CA GLN A 10 26.75 -9.70 -38.22
C GLN A 10 25.43 -10.02 -37.53
N THR A 11 25.43 -11.14 -36.81
CA THR A 11 24.40 -11.62 -35.90
C THR A 11 23.98 -10.55 -34.89
N PRO A 12 22.68 -10.34 -34.62
CA PRO A 12 22.28 -9.61 -33.43
C PRO A 12 22.52 -10.51 -32.21
N LEU A 13 23.59 -10.23 -31.48
CA LEU A 13 23.79 -10.74 -30.13
C LEU A 13 23.23 -9.69 -29.17
N ASP A 14 21.92 -9.74 -28.96
CA ASP A 14 21.31 -9.06 -27.83
C ASP A 14 20.14 -9.92 -27.33
N SER A 15 20.51 -11.03 -26.69
CA SER A 15 19.59 -11.79 -25.85
C SER A 15 19.44 -11.05 -24.53
N HIS A 16 18.80 -9.88 -24.58
CA HIS A 16 18.12 -9.39 -23.39
C HIS A 16 17.03 -10.43 -23.07
N PRO A 17 17.06 -11.11 -21.91
CA PRO A 17 15.92 -11.91 -21.51
C PRO A 17 14.71 -10.99 -21.55
N GLU A 18 13.72 -11.33 -22.37
CA GLU A 18 12.43 -10.64 -22.31
C GLU A 18 11.98 -10.64 -20.84
N PRO A 19 11.47 -9.51 -20.32
CA PRO A 19 10.93 -9.49 -18.98
C PRO A 19 9.92 -10.63 -18.93
N THR A 20 10.21 -11.63 -18.10
CA THR A 20 9.29 -12.72 -17.87
C THR A 20 8.05 -12.04 -17.33
N ASP A 21 6.93 -12.19 -18.03
CA ASP A 21 5.62 -11.72 -17.59
C ASP A 21 5.27 -12.51 -16.33
N VAL A 22 5.78 -12.04 -15.18
CA VAL A 22 5.46 -12.59 -13.88
C VAL A 22 3.98 -12.30 -13.70
N SER A 23 3.17 -13.36 -13.74
CA SER A 23 1.73 -13.23 -13.58
C SER A 23 1.41 -12.51 -12.28
N ASP A 24 0.35 -11.69 -12.24
CA ASP A 24 -0.06 -10.98 -11.01
C ASP A 24 -0.15 -11.95 -9.81
N ARG A 25 -0.58 -13.20 -10.05
CA ARG A 25 -0.64 -14.26 -9.03
C ARG A 25 0.71 -14.67 -8.46
N ASP A 26 1.78 -14.67 -9.26
CA ASP A 26 3.13 -14.98 -8.76
C ASP A 26 3.69 -13.80 -7.96
N ARG A 27 3.40 -12.56 -8.38
CA ARG A 27 3.69 -11.35 -7.58
C ARG A 27 2.93 -11.34 -6.25
N ASP A 28 1.66 -11.73 -6.26
CA ASP A 28 0.83 -11.81 -5.07
C ASP A 28 1.30 -12.91 -4.11
N ARG A 29 1.96 -13.96 -4.60
CA ARG A 29 2.54 -15.01 -3.73
C ARG A 29 3.82 -14.58 -3.01
N ASP A 30 4.56 -13.64 -3.57
CA ASP A 30 5.71 -13.00 -2.91
C ASP A 30 5.26 -11.85 -1.96
N ASN A 31 3.94 -11.63 -1.83
CA ASN A 31 3.37 -10.70 -0.86
C ASN A 31 3.42 -11.30 0.55
N VAL A 32 4.00 -10.55 1.49
CA VAL A 32 4.09 -10.93 2.90
C VAL A 32 2.74 -11.24 3.54
N LEU A 33 1.66 -10.56 3.14
CA LEU A 33 0.33 -10.82 3.65
C LEU A 33 -0.20 -12.19 3.19
N VAL A 34 0.12 -12.62 1.95
CA VAL A 34 -0.28 -13.93 1.43
C VAL A 34 0.63 -15.02 2.01
N GLU A 35 1.94 -14.81 2.04
CA GLU A 35 2.93 -15.75 2.59
C GLU A 35 2.60 -16.13 4.03
N HIS A 36 2.18 -15.16 4.84
CA HIS A 36 1.85 -15.35 6.25
C HIS A 36 0.38 -15.66 6.51
N GLY A 37 -0.45 -15.86 5.47
CA GLY A 37 -1.85 -16.26 5.61
C GLY A 37 -2.77 -15.19 6.18
N VAL A 38 -2.37 -13.91 6.13
CA VAL A 38 -3.26 -12.77 6.40
C VAL A 38 -4.29 -12.65 5.29
N LEU A 39 -3.84 -12.80 4.05
CA LEU A 39 -4.67 -12.91 2.86
C LEU A 39 -4.73 -14.36 2.42
N VAL A 40 -5.94 -14.85 2.20
CA VAL A 40 -6.21 -16.22 1.73
C VAL A 40 -7.08 -16.16 0.47
N PRO A 41 -7.00 -17.14 -0.45
CA PRO A 41 -7.92 -17.18 -1.57
C PRO A 41 -9.38 -17.16 -1.09
N CYS A 42 -10.20 -16.30 -1.68
CA CYS A 42 -11.63 -16.27 -1.42
C CYS A 42 -12.30 -17.57 -1.91
N ASP A 43 -13.51 -17.85 -1.40
CA ASP A 43 -14.38 -18.88 -1.97
C ASP A 43 -14.68 -18.55 -3.44
N GLY A 44 -14.08 -19.31 -4.37
CA GLY A 44 -14.16 -19.05 -5.82
C GLY A 44 -12.81 -18.72 -6.48
N GLY A 45 -11.75 -18.49 -5.69
CA GLY A 45 -10.34 -18.71 -6.07
C GLY A 45 -9.67 -17.75 -7.05
N ALA A 46 -10.35 -16.68 -7.49
CA ALA A 46 -9.72 -15.65 -8.33
C ALA A 46 -9.09 -14.52 -7.51
N ASP A 47 -9.69 -14.19 -6.36
CA ASP A 47 -9.33 -13.06 -5.52
C ASP A 47 -8.81 -13.51 -4.15
N PHE A 48 -8.17 -12.58 -3.44
CA PHE A 48 -7.78 -12.75 -2.04
C PHE A 48 -8.79 -12.09 -1.11
N CYS A 49 -8.94 -12.69 0.06
CA CYS A 49 -9.80 -12.27 1.14
C CYS A 49 -8.96 -12.13 2.41
N LEU A 50 -9.24 -11.08 3.19
CA LEU A 50 -8.70 -10.95 4.53
C LEU A 50 -9.28 -12.05 5.42
N THR A 51 -8.44 -12.70 6.22
CA THR A 51 -8.94 -13.68 7.20
C THR A 51 -9.83 -13.00 8.24
N ASP A 52 -10.83 -13.74 8.75
CA ASP A 52 -11.73 -13.23 9.79
C ASP A 52 -11.01 -12.84 11.07
N ALA A 53 -9.86 -13.47 11.37
CA ALA A 53 -9.04 -13.15 12.53
C ALA A 53 -8.44 -11.74 12.40
N VAL A 54 -7.75 -11.47 11.28
CA VAL A 54 -7.13 -10.17 11.03
C VAL A 54 -8.19 -9.09 10.83
N ARG A 55 -9.30 -9.39 10.14
CA ARG A 55 -10.42 -8.44 9.98
C ARG A 55 -10.97 -7.97 11.33
N ARG A 56 -11.21 -8.91 12.26
CA ARG A 56 -11.70 -8.58 13.60
C ARG A 56 -10.67 -7.76 14.38
N ALA A 57 -9.42 -8.23 14.44
CA ALA A 57 -8.35 -7.51 15.14
C ALA A 57 -8.16 -6.08 14.61
N TRP A 58 -8.25 -5.89 13.29
CA TRP A 58 -8.11 -4.57 12.68
C TRP A 58 -9.31 -3.67 12.95
N THR A 59 -10.52 -4.22 12.92
CA THR A 59 -11.76 -3.51 13.29
C THR A 59 -11.71 -3.05 14.75
N ASP A 60 -11.30 -3.93 15.66
CA ASP A 60 -11.17 -3.63 17.09
C ASP A 60 -10.10 -2.55 17.32
N ALA A 61 -8.96 -2.62 16.62
CA ALA A 61 -7.91 -1.61 16.70
C ALA A 61 -8.35 -0.25 16.15
N LEU A 62 -9.11 -0.23 15.04
CA LEU A 62 -9.71 1.00 14.50
C LEU A 62 -10.66 1.63 15.51
N ASP A 63 -11.49 0.84 16.19
CA ASP A 63 -12.42 1.33 17.20
C ASP A 63 -11.70 1.84 18.47
N ALA A 64 -10.59 1.19 18.84
CA ALA A 64 -9.78 1.60 20.00
C ALA A 64 -9.02 2.90 19.77
N ILE A 65 -8.40 3.07 18.60
CA ILE A 65 -7.70 4.30 18.21
C ILE A 65 -8.71 5.42 17.91
N GLY A 66 -9.83 5.08 17.29
CA GLY A 66 -10.82 6.04 16.81
C GLY A 66 -10.21 7.03 15.83
N THR A 67 -10.41 8.32 16.11
CA THR A 67 -9.84 9.39 15.29
C THR A 67 -8.57 10.01 15.89
N ASP A 68 -8.09 9.53 17.03
CA ASP A 68 -6.97 10.14 17.75
C ASP A 68 -5.62 9.76 17.11
N VAL A 69 -4.93 10.76 16.56
CA VAL A 69 -3.63 10.57 15.89
C VAL A 69 -2.53 10.23 16.90
N ASP A 70 -2.56 10.82 18.09
CA ASP A 70 -1.56 10.57 19.13
C ASP A 70 -1.73 9.14 19.69
N ALA A 71 -2.97 8.69 19.83
CA ALA A 71 -3.27 7.30 20.16
C ALA A 71 -2.77 6.35 19.05
N ALA A 72 -3.04 6.66 17.78
CA ALA A 72 -2.56 5.86 16.65
C ALA A 72 -1.03 5.75 16.63
N LEU A 73 -0.31 6.85 16.86
CA LEU A 73 1.15 6.86 16.90
C LEU A 73 1.69 6.03 18.07
N SER A 74 1.05 6.12 19.24
CA SER A 74 1.49 5.42 20.45
C SER A 74 1.26 3.90 20.37
N GLU A 75 0.14 3.47 19.80
CA GLU A 75 -0.24 2.04 19.76
C GLU A 75 0.39 1.26 18.60
N SER A 76 0.62 1.91 17.46
CA SER A 76 0.91 1.21 16.21
C SER A 76 2.36 0.77 16.03
N ALA A 77 3.32 1.37 16.75
CA ALA A 77 4.76 1.15 16.57
C ALA A 77 5.19 1.19 15.08
N LEU A 78 4.50 2.01 14.27
CA LEU A 78 4.81 2.20 12.84
C LEU A 78 6.23 2.75 12.66
N VAL A 79 6.70 3.50 13.65
CA VAL A 79 8.03 4.07 13.74
C VAL A 79 8.55 3.78 15.14
N ASP A 80 9.79 3.31 15.26
CA ASP A 80 10.44 3.03 16.55
C ASP A 80 10.85 4.36 17.22
N ALA A 81 9.88 5.18 17.59
CA ALA A 81 10.07 6.52 18.16
C ALA A 81 8.93 6.86 19.15
N GLU A 82 9.21 7.75 20.09
CA GLU A 82 8.23 8.16 21.11
C GLU A 82 7.21 9.15 20.53
N SER A 83 5.97 9.15 21.07
CA SER A 83 4.88 9.99 20.55
C SER A 83 5.19 11.49 20.50
N SER A 84 6.02 11.98 21.43
CA SER A 84 6.44 13.38 21.48
C SER A 84 7.43 13.81 20.39
N GLU A 85 7.96 12.87 19.61
CA GLU A 85 8.97 13.13 18.56
C GLU A 85 8.34 13.30 17.17
N PHE A 86 7.03 13.07 17.05
CA PHE A 86 6.31 13.15 15.78
C PHE A 86 5.90 14.57 15.42
N VAL A 87 6.09 14.91 14.14
CA VAL A 87 5.51 16.10 13.51
C VAL A 87 4.60 15.65 12.39
N VAL A 88 3.34 16.08 12.47
CA VAL A 88 2.31 15.82 11.46
C VAL A 88 2.20 17.02 10.52
N ASP A 89 2.23 16.74 9.21
CA ASP A 89 1.99 17.71 8.15
C ASP A 89 0.82 17.24 7.28
N GLU A 90 -0.25 18.04 7.25
CA GLU A 90 -1.46 17.80 6.44
C GLU A 90 -1.55 18.76 5.23
N SER A 91 -0.42 19.36 4.84
CA SER A 91 -0.38 20.27 3.71
C SER A 91 -0.50 19.53 2.36
N ALA A 92 -1.02 20.23 1.35
CA ALA A 92 -1.16 19.72 -0.03
C ALA A 92 -2.07 18.48 -0.23
N GLY A 93 -2.87 18.09 0.78
CA GLY A 93 -3.86 17.03 0.65
C GLY A 93 -3.30 15.62 0.86
N ASP A 94 -2.11 15.51 1.44
CA ASP A 94 -1.57 14.26 1.98
C ASP A 94 -1.34 14.38 3.50
N PHE A 95 -1.06 13.27 4.16
CA PHE A 95 -0.75 13.18 5.58
C PHE A 95 0.66 12.65 5.73
N ALA A 96 1.57 13.43 6.32
CA ALA A 96 2.96 13.03 6.49
C ALA A 96 3.34 13.06 7.97
N VAL A 97 4.15 12.08 8.37
CA VAL A 97 4.71 11.97 9.72
C VAL A 97 6.23 12.04 9.61
N SER A 98 6.85 12.87 10.44
CA SER A 98 8.31 12.96 10.58
C SER A 98 8.71 12.74 12.03
N VAL A 99 9.89 12.15 12.26
CA VAL A 99 10.52 11.95 13.57
C VAL A 99 11.87 12.64 13.56
N ASP A 100 12.16 13.49 14.54
CA ASP A 100 13.43 14.24 14.64
C ASP A 100 13.81 14.99 13.35
N GLY A 101 12.80 15.48 12.63
CA GLY A 101 12.98 16.16 11.34
C GLY A 101 13.29 15.24 10.15
N ALA A 102 13.35 13.92 10.35
CA ALA A 102 13.43 12.92 9.29
C ALA A 102 12.04 12.41 8.90
N HIS A 103 11.77 12.31 7.60
CA HIS A 103 10.50 11.82 7.07
C HIS A 103 10.31 10.33 7.40
N ALA A 104 9.28 10.02 8.19
CA ALA A 104 8.95 8.66 8.60
C ALA A 104 7.97 7.98 7.64
N GLY A 105 6.99 8.72 7.13
CA GLY A 105 5.99 8.18 6.19
C GLY A 105 5.07 9.24 5.61
N ARG A 106 4.38 8.89 4.52
CA ARG A 106 3.38 9.72 3.85
C ARG A 106 2.22 8.86 3.40
N TRP A 107 1.02 9.38 3.59
CA TRP A 107 -0.26 8.74 3.31
C TRP A 107 -1.15 9.67 2.49
N PRO A 108 -2.08 9.14 1.67
CA PRO A 108 -3.01 9.96 0.90
C PRO A 108 -3.99 10.78 1.75
N SER A 109 -4.17 10.41 3.04
CA SER A 109 -5.02 11.12 3.99
C SER A 109 -4.71 10.70 5.42
N ARG A 110 -5.26 11.42 6.39
CA ARG A 110 -5.26 11.04 7.81
C ARG A 110 -5.94 9.68 8.01
N GLU A 111 -7.03 9.41 7.32
CA GLU A 111 -7.75 8.13 7.40
C GLU A 111 -6.89 6.96 6.92
N ALA A 112 -6.10 7.15 5.87
CA ALA A 112 -5.15 6.14 5.42
C ALA A 112 -4.07 5.87 6.48
N PHE A 113 -3.60 6.90 7.18
CA PHE A 113 -2.68 6.73 8.30
C PHE A 113 -3.33 5.97 9.46
N LEU A 114 -4.56 6.33 9.87
CA LEU A 114 -5.29 5.64 10.93
C LEU A 114 -5.53 4.16 10.59
N ALA A 115 -5.85 3.88 9.32
CA ALA A 115 -5.99 2.51 8.82
C ALA A 115 -4.68 1.72 8.96
N ASP A 116 -3.54 2.31 8.55
CA ASP A 116 -2.23 1.66 8.67
C ASP A 116 -1.80 1.50 10.13
N ALA A 117 -2.10 2.47 11.00
CA ALA A 117 -1.81 2.41 12.43
C ALA A 117 -2.57 1.26 13.11
N ALA A 118 -3.89 1.18 12.88
CA ALA A 118 -4.70 0.07 13.37
C ALA A 118 -4.28 -1.27 12.74
N GLY A 119 -3.88 -1.26 11.46
CA GLY A 119 -3.39 -2.44 10.75
C GLY A 119 -2.11 -2.98 11.36
N ALA A 120 -1.20 -2.10 11.79
CA ALA A 120 0.04 -2.50 12.46
C ALA A 120 -0.23 -3.16 13.81
N VAL A 121 -1.19 -2.65 14.59
CA VAL A 121 -1.65 -3.29 15.84
C VAL A 121 -2.20 -4.69 15.57
N ALA A 122 -3.08 -4.82 14.57
CA ALA A 122 -3.68 -6.10 14.21
C ALA A 122 -2.63 -7.12 13.71
N LEU A 123 -1.72 -6.71 12.83
CA LEU A 123 -0.67 -7.59 12.31
C LEU A 123 0.35 -7.96 13.38
N ALA A 124 0.65 -7.08 14.33
CA ALA A 124 1.49 -7.41 15.48
C ALA A 124 0.88 -8.52 16.36
N SER A 125 -0.46 -8.55 16.49
CA SER A 125 -1.19 -9.59 17.21
C SER A 125 -1.25 -10.90 16.43
N GLU A 126 -1.59 -10.84 15.14
CA GLU A 126 -1.98 -12.02 14.36
C GLU A 126 -0.83 -12.65 13.56
N LEU A 127 0.25 -11.91 13.28
CA LEU A 127 1.36 -12.37 12.43
C LEU A 127 2.65 -12.56 13.25
N PRO A 128 3.03 -13.81 13.55
CA PRO A 128 4.31 -14.09 14.18
C PRO A 128 5.47 -13.59 13.32
N GLY A 129 6.32 -12.74 13.89
CA GLY A 129 7.48 -12.17 13.19
C GLY A 129 7.23 -10.80 12.54
N TRP A 130 6.05 -10.19 12.72
CA TRP A 130 5.75 -8.83 12.26
C TRP A 130 6.86 -7.83 12.61
N HIS A 131 7.29 -7.79 13.87
CA HIS A 131 8.37 -6.90 14.33
C HIS A 131 9.75 -7.26 13.80
N GLY A 132 9.94 -8.45 13.22
CA GLY A 132 11.17 -8.84 12.54
C GLY A 132 11.27 -8.31 11.11
N LEU A 133 10.17 -7.80 10.54
CA LEU A 133 10.14 -7.25 9.19
C LEU A 133 10.74 -5.83 9.16
N SER A 134 11.40 -5.50 8.05
CA SER A 134 11.92 -4.14 7.83
C SER A 134 10.77 -3.12 7.82
N SER A 135 11.00 -1.89 8.28
CA SER A 135 9.99 -0.83 8.27
C SER A 135 9.43 -0.58 6.86
N ARG A 136 10.25 -0.75 5.82
CA ARG A 136 9.81 -0.69 4.42
C ARG A 136 8.82 -1.80 4.08
N THR A 137 9.12 -3.05 4.47
CA THR A 137 8.23 -4.20 4.24
C THR A 137 6.92 -4.03 4.98
N ARG A 138 6.97 -3.59 6.25
CA ARG A 138 5.76 -3.28 7.04
C ARG A 138 4.91 -2.21 6.37
N GLY A 139 5.53 -1.11 5.92
CA GLY A 139 4.81 -0.02 5.24
C GLY A 139 4.15 -0.45 3.92
N ILE A 140 4.82 -1.29 3.12
CA ILE A 140 4.22 -1.85 1.90
C ILE A 140 3.02 -2.73 2.24
N ALA A 141 3.17 -3.64 3.22
CA ALA A 141 2.11 -4.54 3.64
C ALA A 141 0.88 -3.79 4.15
N LEU A 142 1.06 -2.71 4.92
CA LEU A 142 -0.05 -1.89 5.40
C LEU A 142 -0.74 -1.12 4.27
N GLY A 143 0.04 -0.59 3.33
CA GLY A 143 -0.50 0.04 2.13
C GLY A 143 -1.36 -0.90 1.28
N GLU A 144 -0.97 -2.17 1.19
CA GLU A 144 -1.76 -3.21 0.51
C GLU A 144 -2.98 -3.64 1.35
N LEU A 145 -2.82 -3.78 2.67
CA LEU A 145 -3.91 -4.11 3.59
C LEU A 145 -5.06 -3.11 3.48
N ARG A 146 -4.79 -1.82 3.20
CA ARG A 146 -5.82 -0.80 2.98
C ARG A 146 -6.83 -1.16 1.89
N LEU A 147 -6.45 -1.95 0.88
CA LEU A 147 -7.38 -2.41 -0.17
C LEU A 147 -8.54 -3.27 0.38
N PHE A 148 -8.40 -3.77 1.61
CA PHE A 148 -9.38 -4.63 2.29
C PHE A 148 -10.14 -3.89 3.40
N LEU A 149 -10.07 -2.55 3.45
CA LEU A 149 -10.93 -1.78 4.34
C LEU A 149 -12.40 -2.05 4.01
N ASP A 150 -13.19 -2.37 5.03
CA ASP A 150 -14.64 -2.55 4.91
C ASP A 150 -15.40 -1.26 5.31
N ARG A 151 -14.76 -0.32 6.02
CA ARG A 151 -15.35 0.94 6.49
C ARG A 151 -14.31 2.05 6.61
N CYS A 152 -14.76 3.30 6.53
CA CYS A 152 -13.93 4.47 6.80
C CYS A 152 -13.54 4.53 8.29
N PRO A 153 -12.25 4.72 8.64
CA PRO A 153 -11.79 4.87 10.02
C PRO A 153 -12.42 6.02 10.81
N THR A 154 -12.86 7.09 10.12
CA THR A 154 -13.36 8.31 10.79
C THR A 154 -14.88 8.41 10.81
N CYS A 155 -15.55 8.20 9.68
CA CYS A 155 -17.00 8.35 9.59
C CYS A 155 -17.78 7.03 9.52
N GLY A 156 -17.09 5.89 9.35
CA GLY A 156 -17.72 4.57 9.20
C GLY A 156 -18.36 4.31 7.83
N GLY A 157 -18.29 5.27 6.90
CA GLY A 157 -18.85 5.14 5.55
C GLY A 157 -18.11 4.13 4.67
N ASP A 158 -18.77 3.67 3.60
CA ASP A 158 -18.25 2.61 2.74
C ASP A 158 -17.08 3.08 1.84
N PRO A 159 -16.05 2.25 1.64
CA PRO A 159 -15.03 2.48 0.63
C PRO A 159 -15.57 2.29 -0.79
N ASP A 160 -15.22 3.21 -1.69
CA ASP A 160 -15.60 3.23 -3.10
C ASP A 160 -14.35 3.35 -3.98
N PHE A 161 -14.26 2.49 -5.00
CA PHE A 161 -13.17 2.51 -5.97
C PHE A 161 -13.52 3.42 -7.14
N GLN A 162 -12.75 4.48 -7.30
CA GLN A 162 -12.90 5.45 -8.37
C GLN A 162 -11.69 5.45 -9.28
N ARG A 163 -11.95 5.59 -10.59
CA ARG A 163 -10.91 5.80 -11.59
C ARG A 163 -11.16 7.13 -12.26
N ARG A 164 -10.15 8.00 -12.26
CA ARG A 164 -10.20 9.32 -12.87
C ARG A 164 -9.06 9.47 -13.86
N THR A 165 -9.34 10.06 -15.01
CA THR A 165 -8.31 10.37 -16.00
C THR A 165 -8.03 11.86 -15.97
N GLU A 166 -6.79 12.21 -15.68
CA GLU A 166 -6.35 13.60 -15.63
C GLU A 166 -5.51 13.92 -16.86
N ALA A 167 -5.98 14.88 -17.65
CA ALA A 167 -5.22 15.41 -18.78
C ALA A 167 -4.54 16.71 -18.35
N THR A 168 -3.21 16.70 -18.36
CA THR A 168 -2.41 17.92 -18.44
C THR A 168 -2.09 18.22 -19.90
N CYS A 169 -1.62 19.43 -20.22
CA CYS A 169 -1.41 19.90 -21.60
C CYS A 169 -0.55 18.99 -22.49
N CYS A 170 0.28 18.11 -21.90
CA CYS A 170 1.20 17.23 -22.63
C CYS A 170 1.11 15.76 -22.22
N ARG A 171 0.30 15.40 -21.20
CA ARG A 171 0.24 14.04 -20.65
C ARG A 171 -1.15 13.74 -20.11
N THR A 172 -1.64 12.55 -20.39
CA THR A 172 -2.81 11.96 -19.74
C THR A 172 -2.32 10.94 -18.75
N ARG A 173 -2.81 10.98 -17.51
CA ARG A 173 -2.55 9.97 -16.49
C ARG A 173 -3.86 9.42 -15.97
N THR A 174 -3.89 8.14 -15.67
CA THR A 174 -5.06 7.51 -15.02
C THR A 174 -4.76 7.34 -13.56
N VAL A 175 -5.55 7.96 -12.69
CA VAL A 175 -5.43 7.81 -11.25
C VAL A 175 -6.55 6.88 -10.79
N THR A 176 -6.19 5.80 -10.11
CA THR A 176 -7.14 4.92 -9.42
C THR A 176 -7.04 5.23 -7.93
N THR A 177 -8.17 5.57 -7.33
CA THR A 177 -8.28 5.90 -5.92
C THR A 177 -9.33 5.04 -5.25
N MET A 178 -9.07 4.57 -4.05
CA MET A 178 -10.12 4.10 -3.15
C MET A 178 -10.41 5.20 -2.13
N ARG A 179 -11.66 5.64 -2.03
CA ARG A 179 -12.08 6.75 -1.16
C ARG A 179 -13.33 6.40 -0.36
N CYS A 180 -13.56 7.10 0.74
CA CYS A 180 -14.84 7.02 1.42
C CYS A 180 -15.95 7.70 0.60
N ALA A 181 -17.09 7.04 0.43
CA ALA A 181 -18.25 7.61 -0.26
C ALA A 181 -18.86 8.82 0.48
N ASP A 182 -18.71 8.89 1.81
CA ASP A 182 -19.39 9.90 2.65
C ASP A 182 -18.53 11.12 2.94
N CYS A 183 -17.22 10.95 3.18
CA CYS A 183 -16.30 12.04 3.54
C CYS A 183 -15.20 12.32 2.50
N ASP A 184 -15.15 11.58 1.38
CA ASP A 184 -14.15 11.68 0.29
C ASP A 184 -12.69 11.46 0.74
N ALA A 185 -12.47 10.97 1.97
CA ALA A 185 -11.13 10.61 2.46
C ALA A 185 -10.49 9.55 1.57
N SER A 186 -9.26 9.81 1.12
CA SER A 186 -8.54 8.90 0.21
C SER A 186 -7.76 7.85 0.98
N PHE A 187 -8.06 6.58 0.74
CA PHE A 187 -7.38 5.46 1.39
C PHE A 187 -6.20 4.95 0.56
N VAL A 188 -6.38 4.82 -0.75
CA VAL A 188 -5.35 4.34 -1.69
C VAL A 188 -5.34 5.26 -2.89
N GLU A 189 -4.16 5.58 -3.41
CA GLU A 189 -3.99 6.29 -4.67
C GLU A 189 -2.87 5.64 -5.46
N VAL A 190 -3.18 5.22 -6.69
CA VAL A 190 -2.22 4.65 -7.64
C VAL A 190 -2.32 5.43 -8.95
N VAL A 191 -1.20 6.02 -9.35
CA VAL A 191 -1.06 6.70 -10.64
C VAL A 191 -0.60 5.70 -11.68
N GLY A 192 -1.52 5.32 -12.57
CA GLY A 192 -1.24 4.55 -13.77
C GLY A 192 -0.62 5.41 -14.88
N ALA A 193 0.22 4.75 -15.69
CA ALA A 193 0.85 5.34 -16.88
C ALA A 193 -0.13 5.52 -18.04
#